data_AF-A0A7S2FJN3-F1
#
_entry.id   AF-A0A7S2FJN3-F1
#
_cell.length_a   1.000
_cell.length_b   1.000
_cell.length_c   1.000
_cell.angle_alpha   90.00
_cell.angle_beta   90.00
_cell.angle_gamma   90.00
#
_symmetry.space_group_name_H-M   'P 1'
#
loop_
_entity.id
_entity.type
_entity.pdbx_description
1 polymer ?
#
loop_
_entity_poly.entity_id
_entity_poly.type
_entity_poly.pdbx_seq_one_letter_code
_entity_poly.pdbx_strand_id
1 'polypeptide(L)'
;HVHVHVHQLERKSQLVQVIIPQYGVGFVRVMREARYMAYVGLHWGDDELCMLAGAIKYAHLQGLLTQCEEVLLAGNQIGDKGIAEFSGALAAGALPNLKVLVLEKNRVGDA
;
A
#
# COMPACT_ATOMS: atom_id res chain seq x y z
N HIS A 1 2.87 -13.62 39.18
CA HIS A 1 2.28 -14.16 37.94
C HIS A 1 1.07 -13.35 37.43
N VAL A 2 0.11 -12.95 38.30
CA VAL A 2 -1.11 -12.21 37.89
C VAL A 2 -0.81 -10.82 37.29
N HIS A 3 0.16 -10.10 37.82
CA HIS A 3 0.49 -8.73 37.37
C HIS A 3 1.01 -8.66 35.92
N VAL A 4 1.78 -9.67 35.48
CA VAL A 4 2.29 -9.76 34.10
C VAL A 4 1.13 -9.99 33.12
N HIS A 5 0.12 -10.77 33.52
CA HIS A 5 -1.03 -11.10 32.69
C HIS A 5 -1.95 -9.89 32.46
N VAL A 6 -2.17 -9.06 33.48
CA VAL A 6 -2.96 -7.82 33.38
C VAL A 6 -2.30 -6.84 32.40
N HIS A 7 -0.99 -6.62 32.51
CA HIS A 7 -0.27 -5.75 31.58
C HIS A 7 -0.25 -6.26 30.12
N GLN A 8 -0.24 -7.58 29.91
CA GLN A 8 -0.37 -8.14 28.56
C GLN A 8 -1.75 -7.89 27.96
N LEU A 9 -2.81 -8.03 28.76
CA LEU A 9 -4.19 -7.77 28.34
C LEU A 9 -4.42 -6.28 28.05
N GLU A 10 -3.89 -5.39 28.88
CA GLU A 10 -3.96 -3.94 28.66
C GLU A 10 -3.24 -3.51 27.38
N ARG A 11 -2.03 -4.02 27.11
CA ARG A 11 -1.32 -3.74 25.84
C ARG A 11 -2.09 -4.25 24.63
N LYS A 12 -2.63 -5.47 24.71
CA LYS A 12 -3.44 -6.03 23.62
C LYS A 12 -4.72 -5.22 23.41
N SER A 13 -5.35 -4.74 24.48
CA SER A 13 -6.52 -3.86 24.44
C SER A 13 -6.19 -2.52 23.79
N GLN A 14 -5.10 -1.86 24.22
CA GLN A 14 -4.63 -0.59 23.63
C GLN A 14 -4.29 -0.73 22.14
N LEU A 15 -3.64 -1.84 21.76
CA LEU A 15 -3.33 -2.14 20.37
C LEU A 15 -4.59 -2.19 19.50
N VAL A 16 -5.62 -2.92 19.95
CA VAL A 16 -6.84 -3.14 19.18
C VAL A 16 -7.81 -1.96 19.24
N GLN A 17 -7.95 -1.30 20.38
CA GLN A 17 -8.96 -0.26 20.58
C GLN A 17 -8.49 1.14 20.19
N VAL A 18 -7.18 1.41 20.25
CA VAL A 18 -6.65 2.76 20.06
C VAL A 18 -5.71 2.79 18.85
N ILE A 19 -4.70 1.94 18.85
CA ILE A 19 -3.61 2.02 17.87
C ILE A 19 -4.09 1.61 16.46
N ILE A 20 -4.70 0.43 16.31
CA ILE A 20 -5.19 -0.07 15.01
C ILE A 20 -6.21 0.90 14.37
N PRO A 21 -7.23 1.40 15.08
CA PRO A 21 -8.17 2.36 14.51
C PRO A 21 -7.51 3.68 14.08
N GLN A 22 -6.56 4.21 14.85
CA GLN A 22 -5.85 5.44 14.50
C GLN A 22 -5.02 5.28 13.23
N TYR A 23 -4.35 4.13 13.05
CA TYR A 23 -3.67 3.82 11.79
C TYR A 23 -4.65 3.75 10.61
N GLY A 24 -5.86 3.21 10.81
CA GLY A 24 -6.92 3.21 9.80
C GLY A 24 -7.34 4.63 9.39
N VAL A 25 -7.56 5.52 10.36
CA VAL A 25 -7.89 6.94 10.09
C VAL A 25 -6.76 7.63 9.33
N GLY A 26 -5.51 7.42 9.76
CA GLY A 26 -4.33 7.96 9.08
C GLY A 26 -4.22 7.48 7.64
N PHE A 27 -4.41 6.17 7.42
CA PHE A 27 -4.43 5.56 6.10
C PHE A 27 -5.48 6.19 5.19
N VAL A 28 -6.74 6.28 5.65
CA VAL A 28 -7.84 6.87 4.86
C VAL A 28 -7.52 8.32 4.48
N ARG A 29 -6.99 9.12 5.42
CA ARG A 29 -6.62 10.51 5.15
C ARG A 29 -5.55 10.60 4.06
N VAL A 30 -4.47 9.83 4.20
CA VAL A 30 -3.37 9.83 3.22
C VAL A 30 -3.87 9.36 1.84
N MET A 31 -4.61 8.26 1.77
CA MET A 31 -5.09 7.71 0.49
C MET A 31 -6.20 8.55 -0.16
N ARG A 32 -6.92 9.37 0.60
CA ARG A 32 -7.93 10.28 0.06
C ARG A 32 -7.29 11.47 -0.67
N GLU A 33 -6.22 12.01 -0.09
CA GLU A 33 -5.55 13.23 -0.56
C GLU A 33 -4.35 12.93 -1.48
N ALA A 34 -3.93 11.67 -1.55
CA ALA A 34 -2.79 11.25 -2.36
C ALA A 34 -3.03 11.56 -3.85
N ARG A 35 -2.34 12.59 -4.34
CA ARG A 35 -2.21 12.88 -5.77
C ARG A 35 -1.05 12.12 -6.41
N TYR A 36 -0.02 11.87 -5.62
CA TYR A 36 1.25 11.32 -6.07
C TYR A 36 1.76 10.31 -5.03
N MET A 37 2.12 9.10 -5.49
CA MET A 37 2.70 8.05 -4.65
C MET A 37 4.14 7.75 -5.08
N ALA A 38 5.12 8.10 -4.24
CA ALA A 38 6.54 7.87 -4.50
C ALA A 38 7.11 6.74 -3.66
N TYR A 39 7.56 5.70 -4.33
CA TYR A 39 8.23 4.53 -3.78
C TYR A 39 9.54 4.27 -4.53
N VAL A 40 10.36 5.30 -4.70
CA VAL A 40 11.60 5.24 -5.50
C VAL A 40 12.76 4.76 -4.63
N GLY A 41 13.52 3.76 -5.10
CA GLY A 41 14.77 3.36 -4.44
C GLY A 41 14.60 2.70 -3.07
N LEU A 42 13.48 2.03 -2.83
CA LEU A 42 13.15 1.42 -1.54
C LEU A 42 13.62 -0.03 -1.40
N HIS A 43 14.34 -0.55 -2.39
CA HIS A 43 14.73 -1.95 -2.48
C HIS A 43 13.55 -2.92 -2.51
N TRP A 44 12.37 -2.48 -2.96
CA TRP A 44 11.17 -3.31 -3.01
C TRP A 44 11.30 -4.44 -4.03
N GLY A 45 10.80 -5.62 -3.68
CA GLY A 45 10.58 -6.73 -4.59
C GLY A 45 9.10 -6.91 -4.92
N ASP A 46 8.76 -8.09 -5.44
CA ASP A 46 7.38 -8.44 -5.80
C ASP A 46 6.43 -8.42 -4.60
N ASP A 47 6.89 -8.87 -3.43
CA ASP A 47 6.03 -9.01 -2.26
C ASP A 47 5.59 -7.63 -1.72
N GLU A 48 6.49 -6.64 -1.70
CA GLU A 48 6.14 -5.27 -1.34
C GLU A 48 5.15 -4.65 -2.33
N LEU A 49 5.35 -4.86 -3.64
CA LEU A 49 4.41 -4.36 -4.63
C LEU A 49 3.05 -5.07 -4.54
N CYS A 50 3.01 -6.36 -4.24
CA CYS A 50 1.76 -7.09 -3.98
C CYS A 50 1.02 -6.52 -2.76
N MET A 51 1.74 -6.19 -1.69
CA MET A 51 1.14 -5.52 -0.53
C MET A 51 0.57 -4.15 -0.89
N LEU A 52 1.30 -3.35 -1.67
CA LEU A 52 0.80 -2.06 -2.16
C LEU A 52 -0.45 -2.24 -3.04
N ALA A 53 -0.45 -3.22 -3.95
CA ALA A 53 -1.60 -3.53 -4.79
C ALA A 53 -2.84 -3.91 -3.96
N GLY A 54 -2.66 -4.71 -2.90
CA GLY A 54 -3.74 -5.03 -1.95
C GLY A 54 -4.27 -3.79 -1.22
N ALA A 55 -3.38 -2.91 -0.76
CA ALA A 55 -3.76 -1.65 -0.11
C ALA A 55 -4.54 -0.72 -1.06
N ILE A 56 -4.12 -0.64 -2.33
CA ILE A 56 -4.80 0.15 -3.37
C ILE A 56 -6.18 -0.43 -3.69
N LYS A 57 -6.31 -1.76 -3.82
CA LYS A 57 -7.61 -2.42 -3.99
C LYS A 57 -8.55 -2.13 -2.82
N TYR A 58 -8.05 -2.22 -1.58
CA TYR A 58 -8.83 -1.88 -0.40
C TYR A 58 -9.26 -0.42 -0.41
N ALA A 59 -8.33 0.51 -0.67
CA ALA A 59 -8.62 1.94 -0.73
C ALA A 59 -9.66 2.27 -1.81
N HIS A 60 -9.59 1.61 -2.97
CA HIS A 60 -10.59 1.73 -4.03
C HIS A 60 -11.99 1.32 -3.58
N LEU A 61 -12.13 0.19 -2.86
CA LEU A 61 -13.42 -0.23 -2.29
C LEU A 61 -13.99 0.76 -1.29
N GLN A 62 -13.15 1.63 -0.71
CA GLN A 62 -13.55 2.72 0.18
C GLN A 62 -13.80 4.04 -0.56
N GLY A 63 -13.74 4.05 -1.90
CA GLY A 63 -13.91 5.26 -2.73
C GLY A 63 -12.75 6.27 -2.60
N LEU A 64 -11.56 5.79 -2.23
CA LEU A 64 -10.35 6.61 -2.10
C LEU A 64 -9.53 6.60 -3.41
N LEU A 65 -8.37 7.28 -3.39
CA LEU A 65 -7.41 7.35 -4.51
C LEU A 65 -7.97 7.95 -5.81
N THR A 66 -9.14 8.59 -5.75
CA THR A 66 -9.76 9.27 -6.89
C THR A 66 -8.97 10.49 -7.36
N GLN A 67 -7.99 10.96 -6.59
CA GLN A 67 -7.14 12.10 -6.96
C GLN A 67 -5.73 11.67 -7.39
N CYS A 68 -5.40 10.38 -7.31
CA CYS A 68 -4.06 9.90 -7.64
C CYS A 68 -3.83 9.92 -9.15
N GLU A 69 -2.82 10.66 -9.57
CA GLU A 69 -2.44 10.84 -10.97
C GLU A 69 -1.10 10.17 -11.30
N GLU A 70 -0.26 9.91 -10.29
CA GLU A 70 1.10 9.47 -10.51
C GLU A 70 1.54 8.42 -9.47
N VAL A 71 2.16 7.34 -9.96
CA VAL A 71 2.78 6.30 -9.14
C VAL A 71 4.22 6.08 -9.62
N LEU A 72 5.19 6.36 -8.75
CA LEU A 72 6.61 6.19 -9.07
C LEU A 72 7.18 5.02 -8.28
N LEU A 73 7.61 3.99 -9.01
CA LEU A 73 8.20 2.76 -8.48
C LEU A 73 9.64 2.56 -8.99
N ALA A 74 10.28 3.62 -9.47
CA ALA A 74 11.57 3.55 -10.11
C ALA A 74 12.69 3.08 -9.15
N GLY A 75 13.68 2.35 -9.66
CA GLY A 75 14.86 1.96 -8.90
C GLY A 75 14.60 0.92 -7.81
N ASN A 76 13.70 -0.02 -8.06
CA ASN A 76 13.45 -1.15 -7.16
C ASN A 76 13.88 -2.47 -7.82
N GLN A 77 13.47 -3.59 -7.24
CA GLN A 77 13.78 -4.96 -7.68
C GLN A 77 12.49 -5.72 -8.01
N ILE A 78 11.46 -4.99 -8.45
CA ILE A 78 10.14 -5.53 -8.78
C ILE A 78 10.25 -6.33 -10.08
N GLY A 79 9.73 -7.55 -10.08
CA GLY A 79 9.64 -8.43 -11.25
C GLY A 79 8.20 -8.59 -11.76
N ASP A 80 8.01 -9.58 -12.62
CA ASP A 80 6.75 -9.77 -13.34
C ASP A 80 5.59 -10.15 -12.43
N LYS A 81 5.85 -10.90 -11.35
CA LYS A 81 4.81 -11.30 -10.41
C LYS A 81 4.20 -10.08 -9.70
N GLY A 82 5.03 -9.15 -9.22
CA GLY A 82 4.56 -7.93 -8.57
C GLY A 82 3.78 -7.04 -9.53
N ILE A 83 4.28 -6.88 -10.76
CA ILE A 83 3.58 -6.09 -11.80
C ILE A 83 2.25 -6.73 -12.19
N ALA A 84 2.17 -8.06 -12.31
CA ALA A 84 0.93 -8.74 -12.63
C ALA A 84 -0.16 -8.44 -11.57
N GLU A 85 0.17 -8.54 -10.29
CA GLU A 85 -0.77 -8.24 -9.21
C GLU A 85 -1.20 -6.76 -9.18
N PHE A 86 -0.23 -5.85 -9.36
CA PHE A 86 -0.49 -4.41 -9.43
C PHE A 86 -1.37 -4.06 -10.64
N SER A 87 -1.11 -4.66 -11.80
CA SER A 87 -1.93 -4.49 -13.01
C SER A 87 -3.37 -4.94 -12.81
N GLY A 88 -3.58 -6.00 -12.02
CA GLY A 88 -4.92 -6.43 -11.62
C GLY A 88 -5.67 -5.38 -10.79
N ALA A 89 -4.97 -4.62 -9.93
CA ALA A 89 -5.57 -3.50 -9.22
C ALA A 89 -5.96 -2.36 -10.18
N LEU A 90 -5.09 -2.03 -11.14
CA LEU A 90 -5.38 -1.00 -12.15
C LEU A 90 -6.56 -1.39 -13.03
N ALA A 91 -6.61 -2.65 -13.49
CA ALA A 91 -7.70 -3.18 -14.31
C ALA A 91 -9.06 -3.17 -13.58
N ALA A 92 -9.05 -3.28 -12.25
CA ALA A 92 -10.23 -3.14 -11.41
C ALA A 92 -10.68 -1.67 -11.23
N GLY A 93 -9.98 -0.70 -11.82
CA GLY A 93 -10.30 0.73 -11.72
C GLY A 93 -9.82 1.37 -10.42
N ALA A 94 -8.82 0.79 -9.75
CA ALA A 94 -8.40 1.25 -8.43
C ALA A 94 -7.75 2.64 -8.42
N LEU A 95 -7.15 3.05 -9.55
CA LEU A 95 -6.56 4.38 -9.75
C LEU A 95 -7.17 5.05 -10.99
N PRO A 96 -8.41 5.55 -10.91
CA PRO A 96 -9.18 5.95 -12.08
C PRO A 96 -8.61 7.19 -12.81
N ASN A 97 -7.76 7.97 -12.16
CA ASN A 97 -7.14 9.18 -12.71
C ASN A 97 -5.62 9.04 -12.91
N LEU A 98 -5.07 7.83 -12.86
CA LEU A 98 -3.65 7.58 -13.08
C LEU A 98 -3.24 7.99 -14.50
N LYS A 99 -2.22 8.84 -14.61
CA LYS A 99 -1.65 9.36 -15.87
C LYS A 99 -0.21 8.92 -16.05
N VAL A 100 0.54 8.81 -14.95
CA VAL A 100 1.97 8.49 -14.98
C VAL A 100 2.25 7.29 -14.09
N LEU A 101 2.85 6.26 -14.67
CA LEU A 101 3.40 5.11 -13.95
C LEU A 101 4.88 4.97 -14.34
N VAL A 102 5.79 5.15 -13.39
CA VAL A 102 7.23 5.04 -13.65
C VAL A 102 7.76 3.74 -13.04
N LEU A 103 8.25 2.85 -13.92
CA LEU A 103 8.79 1.53 -13.57
C LEU A 103 10.28 1.39 -13.90
N GLU A 104 10.95 2.45 -14.31
CA GLU A 104 12.37 2.41 -14.71
C GLU A 104 13.25 1.77 -13.63
N LYS A 105 14.31 1.06 -14.05
CA LYS A 105 15.26 0.40 -13.14
C LYS A 105 14.56 -0.57 -12.18
N ASN A 106 13.74 -1.46 -12.73
CA ASN A 106 13.19 -2.65 -12.10
C ASN A 106 13.60 -3.89 -12.89
N ARG A 107 13.09 -5.07 -12.51
CA ARG A 107 13.37 -6.38 -13.14
C ARG A 107 12.18 -6.92 -13.93
N VAL A 108 11.36 -6.03 -14.48
CA VAL A 108 10.15 -6.38 -15.23
C VAL A 108 10.57 -6.88 -16.62
N GLY A 109 10.12 -8.09 -16.97
CA GLY A 109 10.50 -8.78 -18.21
C GLY A 109 11.88 -9.44 -18.19
N ASP A 110 12.56 -9.49 -17.03
CA ASP A 110 13.85 -10.15 -16.86
C ASP A 110 13.73 -11.67 -16.59
N ALA A 111 12.50 -12.20 -16.50
CA ALA A 111 12.20 -13.60 -16.20
C ALA A 111 12.41 -14.56 -17.40
#